data_AF-A0A923K288-F1
#
_entry.id   AF-A0A923K288-F1
#
_cell.length_a   1.000
_cell.length_b   1.000
_cell.length_c   1.000
_cell.angle_alpha   90.00
_cell.angle_beta   90.00
_cell.angle_gamma   90.00
#
_symmetry.space_group_name_H-M   'P 1'
#
loop_
_entity.id
_entity.type
_entity.pdbx_description
1 polymer ?
#
loop_
_entity_poly.entity_id
_entity_poly.type
_entity_poly.pdbx_seq_one_letter_code
_entity_poly.pdbx_strand_id
1 'polypeptide(L)'
;MPLTALLSIKQRRLQRAEREARTQQARLQAAQADKAQSVEAHLAYRRWALEEEQRLFDAQVGRLTNLHGLEHWRRQVGLLGEREASLRGQVVACEDALMRQHSARQQAQAKLAKASQQLDSVKQLHEQASRQNARRTEHSQELEVEERHGQGGSPC
;
A
#
# COMPACT_ATOMS: atom_id res chain seq x y z
N MET A 1 -22.71 22.63 10.14
CA MET A 1 -21.35 22.77 9.56
C MET A 1 -21.49 23.42 8.19
N PRO A 2 -20.79 24.53 7.91
CA PRO A 2 -20.83 25.14 6.59
C PRO A 2 -20.21 24.20 5.54
N LEU A 3 -20.79 24.15 4.34
CA LEU A 3 -20.35 23.25 3.24
C LEU A 3 -18.87 23.47 2.86
N THR A 4 -18.37 24.70 3.02
CA THR A 4 -16.96 25.07 2.83
C THR A 4 -16.02 24.36 3.81
N ALA A 5 -16.41 24.26 5.10
CA ALA A 5 -15.63 23.52 6.09
C ALA A 5 -15.61 22.02 5.76
N LEU A 6 -16.73 21.45 5.30
CA LEU A 6 -16.82 20.06 4.89
C LEU A 6 -15.92 19.76 3.68
N LEU A 7 -15.89 20.64 2.67
CA LEU A 7 -14.97 20.55 1.53
C LEU A 7 -13.51 20.49 1.99
N SER A 8 -13.10 21.40 2.88
CA SER A 8 -11.73 21.42 3.41
C SER A 8 -11.34 20.12 4.13
N ILE A 9 -12.30 19.50 4.83
CA ILE A 9 -12.09 18.23 5.53
C ILE A 9 -11.96 17.09 4.51
N LYS A 10 -12.82 17.06 3.49
CA LYS A 10 -12.79 16.03 2.44
C LYS A 10 -11.51 16.11 1.61
N GLN A 11 -11.06 17.31 1.25
CA GLN A 11 -9.76 17.52 0.56
C GLN A 11 -8.59 16.99 1.41
N ARG A 12 -8.56 17.31 2.71
CA ARG A 12 -7.52 16.78 3.62
C ARG A 12 -7.56 15.26 3.74
N ARG A 13 -8.74 14.64 3.75
CA ARG A 13 -8.88 13.18 3.74
C ARG A 13 -8.37 12.55 2.45
N LEU A 14 -8.64 13.19 1.30
CA LEU A 14 -8.09 12.76 0.01
C LEU A 14 -6.56 12.79 0.02
N GLN A 15 -5.96 13.91 0.43
CA GLN A 15 -4.51 14.05 0.52
C GLN A 15 -3.87 13.00 1.45
N ARG A 16 -4.52 12.66 2.56
CA ARG A 16 -4.05 11.59 3.46
C ARG A 16 -4.13 10.22 2.78
N ALA A 17 -5.23 9.91 2.09
CA ALA A 17 -5.40 8.66 1.37
C ALA A 17 -4.39 8.52 0.22
N GLU A 18 -4.04 9.61 -0.47
CA GLU A 18 -2.99 9.64 -1.49
C GLU A 18 -1.62 9.31 -0.90
N ARG A 19 -1.27 9.92 0.24
CA ARG A 19 -0.02 9.63 0.95
C ARG A 19 0.04 8.17 1.42
N GLU A 20 -1.07 7.65 1.96
CA GLU A 20 -1.18 6.25 2.36
C GLU A 20 -0.97 5.32 1.15
N ALA A 21 -1.64 5.58 0.02
CA ALA A 21 -1.50 4.79 -1.20
C ALA A 21 -0.05 4.80 -1.74
N ARG A 22 0.62 5.96 -1.75
CA ARG A 22 2.05 6.07 -2.12
C ARG A 22 2.94 5.28 -1.16
N THR A 23 2.68 5.36 0.14
CA THR A 23 3.44 4.63 1.16
C THR A 23 3.30 3.12 0.97
N GLN A 24 2.07 2.62 0.74
CA GLN A 24 1.85 1.19 0.50
C GLN A 24 2.48 0.73 -0.82
N GLN A 25 2.51 1.58 -1.85
CA GLN A 25 3.21 1.28 -3.09
C GLN A 25 4.73 1.13 -2.87
N ALA A 26 5.35 2.01 -2.10
CA ALA A 26 6.78 1.91 -1.77
C ALA A 26 7.08 0.65 -0.94
N ARG A 27 6.22 0.31 0.04
CA ARG A 27 6.35 -0.93 0.82
C ARG A 27 6.21 -2.19 -0.03
N LEU A 28 5.32 -2.17 -1.02
CA LEU A 28 5.17 -3.27 -1.95
C LEU A 28 6.45 -3.47 -2.77
N GLN A 29 7.05 -2.38 -3.28
CA GLN A 29 8.31 -2.45 -4.02
C GLN A 29 9.47 -2.98 -3.16
N ALA A 30 9.56 -2.53 -1.91
CA ALA A 30 10.54 -3.05 -0.95
C ALA A 30 10.36 -4.55 -0.72
N ALA A 31 9.12 -5.00 -0.45
CA ALA A 31 8.83 -6.42 -0.26
C ALA A 31 9.12 -7.28 -1.50
N GLN A 32 8.95 -6.73 -2.71
CA GLN A 32 9.34 -7.40 -3.96
C GLN A 32 10.85 -7.54 -4.08
N ALA A 33 11.61 -6.50 -3.72
CA ALA A 33 13.06 -6.53 -3.70
C ALA A 33 13.59 -7.54 -2.66
N ASP A 34 13.03 -7.53 -1.45
CA ASP A 34 13.38 -8.48 -0.38
C ASP A 34 13.13 -9.93 -0.81
N LYS A 35 11.99 -10.19 -1.46
CA LYS A 35 11.69 -11.52 -2.03
C LYS A 35 12.72 -11.92 -3.08
N ALA A 36 13.04 -11.02 -4.02
CA ALA A 36 14.03 -11.30 -5.06
C ALA A 36 15.41 -11.63 -4.46
N GLN A 37 15.85 -10.84 -3.48
CA GLN A 37 17.12 -11.06 -2.78
C GLN A 37 17.12 -12.39 -2.00
N SER A 38 16.01 -12.72 -1.32
CA SER A 38 15.88 -13.97 -0.57
C SER A 38 15.92 -15.20 -1.50
N VAL A 39 15.24 -15.12 -2.65
CA VAL A 39 15.28 -16.18 -3.68
C VAL A 39 16.69 -16.33 -4.25
N GLU A 40 17.35 -15.23 -4.58
CA GLU A 40 18.72 -15.26 -5.09
C GLU A 40 19.69 -15.86 -4.07
N ALA A 41 19.60 -15.46 -2.80
CA ALA A 41 20.42 -16.01 -1.72
C ALA A 41 20.21 -17.52 -1.55
N HIS A 42 18.96 -17.99 -1.58
CA HIS A 42 18.64 -19.41 -1.53
C HIS A 42 19.22 -20.17 -2.74
N LEU A 43 19.06 -19.65 -3.96
CA LEU A 43 19.58 -20.30 -5.17
C LEU A 43 21.11 -20.31 -5.21
N ALA A 44 21.76 -19.22 -4.79
CA ALA A 44 23.21 -19.14 -4.69
C ALA A 44 23.74 -20.15 -3.66
N TYR A 45 23.11 -20.20 -2.48
CA TYR A 45 23.46 -21.16 -1.45
C TYR A 45 23.28 -22.59 -1.93
N ARG A 46 22.16 -22.91 -2.60
CA ARG A 46 21.90 -24.26 -3.10
C ARG A 46 22.94 -24.73 -4.11
N ARG A 47 23.38 -23.85 -5.03
CA ARG A 47 24.47 -24.18 -5.98
C ARG A 47 25.76 -24.50 -5.23
N TRP A 48 26.14 -23.61 -4.31
CA TRP A 48 27.35 -23.80 -3.50
C TRP A 48 27.28 -25.06 -2.62
N ALA A 49 26.12 -25.34 -2.01
CA ALA A 49 25.94 -26.48 -1.12
C ALA A 49 26.11 -27.82 -1.85
N LEU A 50 25.71 -27.92 -3.12
CA LEU A 50 25.93 -29.12 -3.93
C LEU A 50 27.42 -29.36 -4.19
N GLU A 51 28.17 -28.31 -4.52
CA GLU A 51 29.62 -28.38 -4.72
C GLU A 51 30.34 -28.74 -3.41
N GLU A 52 29.90 -28.15 -2.29
CA GLU A 52 30.47 -28.40 -0.98
C GLU A 52 30.15 -29.80 -0.47
N GLU A 53 28.94 -30.32 -0.68
CA GLU A 53 28.58 -31.71 -0.36
C GLU A 53 29.46 -32.70 -1.12
N GLN A 54 29.67 -32.47 -2.42
CA GLN A 54 30.58 -33.28 -3.23
C GLN A 54 32.02 -33.20 -2.71
N ARG A 55 32.51 -31.99 -2.38
CA ARG A 55 33.85 -31.79 -1.81
C ARG A 55 34.02 -32.52 -0.47
N LEU A 56 33.01 -32.46 0.40
CA LEU A 56 33.00 -33.15 1.68
C LEU A 56 32.97 -34.66 1.50
N PHE A 57 32.24 -35.16 0.51
CA PHE A 57 32.24 -36.57 0.14
C PHE A 57 33.63 -37.01 -0.35
N ASP A 58 34.20 -36.32 -1.34
CA ASP A 58 35.50 -36.67 -1.92
C ASP A 58 36.65 -36.64 -0.90
N ALA A 59 36.62 -35.70 0.05
CA ALA A 59 37.59 -35.62 1.14
C ALA A 59 37.54 -36.84 2.10
N GLN A 60 36.41 -37.54 2.12
CA GLN A 60 36.14 -38.68 3.00
C GLN A 60 36.13 -40.02 2.24
N VAL A 61 36.00 -40.02 0.91
CA VAL A 61 36.12 -41.22 0.07
C VAL A 61 37.45 -41.93 0.36
N GLY A 62 37.35 -43.19 0.77
CA GLY A 62 38.50 -44.03 1.20
C GLY A 62 38.84 -43.96 2.70
N ARG A 63 38.35 -42.96 3.44
CA ARG A 63 38.46 -42.86 4.92
C ARG A 63 37.15 -43.15 5.66
N LEU A 64 36.03 -43.23 4.94
CA LEU A 64 34.69 -43.62 5.44
C LEU A 64 34.57 -45.11 5.80
N THR A 65 35.64 -45.73 6.29
CA THR A 65 35.63 -47.12 6.77
C THR A 65 35.32 -47.20 8.26
N ASN A 66 35.30 -46.08 8.98
CA ASN A 66 34.92 -46.00 10.38
C ASN A 66 33.57 -45.28 10.59
N LEU A 67 32.79 -45.76 11.56
CA LEU A 67 31.47 -45.20 11.89
C LEU A 67 31.56 -43.70 12.25
N HIS A 68 32.62 -43.30 12.94
CA HIS A 68 32.81 -41.94 13.40
C HIS A 68 33.01 -40.93 12.25
N GLY A 69 33.78 -41.29 11.21
CA GLY A 69 33.97 -40.45 10.02
C GLY A 69 32.68 -40.30 9.22
N LEU A 70 31.88 -41.36 9.14
CA LEU A 70 30.57 -41.33 8.49
C LEU A 70 29.57 -40.45 9.25
N GLU A 71 29.54 -40.54 10.59
CA GLU A 71 28.73 -39.66 11.44
C GLU A 71 29.17 -38.20 11.33
N HIS A 72 30.47 -37.93 11.31
CA HIS A 72 31.01 -36.58 11.14
C HIS A 72 30.59 -35.98 9.80
N TRP A 73 30.79 -36.71 8.71
CA TRP A 73 30.34 -36.29 7.38
C TRP A 73 28.83 -36.02 7.34
N ARG A 74 28.02 -36.94 7.91
CA ARG A 74 26.56 -36.78 7.96
C ARG A 74 26.14 -35.54 8.74
N ARG A 75 26.84 -35.18 9.83
CA ARG A 75 26.60 -33.92 10.56
C ARG A 75 26.92 -32.70 9.70
N GLN A 76 28.03 -32.72 8.96
CA GLN A 76 28.41 -31.61 8.08
C GLN A 76 27.37 -31.38 6.98
N VAL A 77 26.93 -32.45 6.30
CA VAL A 77 25.84 -32.36 5.30
C VAL A 77 24.52 -31.95 5.96
N GLY A 78 24.24 -32.43 7.17
CA GLY A 78 23.07 -32.00 7.94
C GLY A 78 23.02 -30.49 8.18
N LEU A 79 24.15 -29.88 8.58
CA LEU A 79 24.26 -28.43 8.75
C LEU A 79 24.02 -27.66 7.44
N LEU A 80 24.47 -28.21 6.30
CA LEU A 80 24.19 -27.63 4.99
C LEU A 80 22.69 -27.59 4.69
N GLY A 81 22.00 -28.70 4.96
CA GLY A 81 20.55 -28.84 4.78
C GLY A 81 19.73 -27.97 5.73
N GLU A 82 20.15 -27.83 7.00
CA GLU A 82 19.52 -26.93 7.97
C GLU A 82 19.57 -25.47 7.49
N ARG A 83 20.72 -25.05 6.96
CA ARG A 83 20.88 -23.70 6.42
C ARG A 83 20.07 -23.50 5.14
N GLU A 84 20.00 -24.47 4.24
CA GLU A 84 19.12 -24.41 3.06
C GLU A 84 17.66 -24.29 3.47
N ALA A 85 17.21 -25.11 4.43
CA ALA A 85 15.85 -25.07 4.95
C ALA A 85 15.53 -23.71 5.58
N SER A 86 16.47 -23.12 6.33
CA SER A 86 16.33 -21.76 6.87
C SER A 86 16.16 -20.71 5.78
N LEU A 87 16.96 -20.75 4.71
CA LEU A 87 16.87 -19.81 3.58
C LEU A 87 15.56 -19.99 2.82
N ARG A 88 15.13 -21.23 2.59
CA ARG A 88 13.83 -21.52 1.99
C ARG A 88 12.68 -21.00 2.86
N GLY A 89 12.78 -21.13 4.19
CA GLY A 89 11.83 -20.55 5.13
C GLY A 89 11.75 -19.02 5.03
N GLN A 90 12.89 -18.35 4.81
CA GLN A 90 12.91 -16.90 4.57
C GLN A 90 12.22 -16.52 3.26
N VAL A 91 12.39 -17.30 2.19
CA VAL A 91 11.68 -17.07 0.93
C VAL A 91 10.17 -17.11 1.15
N VAL A 92 9.67 -18.15 1.83
CA VAL A 92 8.24 -18.30 2.14
C VAL A 92 7.74 -17.12 3.01
N ALA A 93 8.50 -16.71 4.02
CA ALA A 93 8.15 -15.56 4.85
C ALA A 93 8.06 -14.26 4.05
N CYS A 94 8.98 -14.05 3.09
CA CYS A 94 8.94 -12.91 2.16
C CYS A 94 7.73 -12.98 1.21
N GLU A 95 7.34 -14.18 0.76
CA GLU A 95 6.14 -14.37 -0.06
C GLU A 95 4.86 -14.01 0.70
N ASP A 96 4.72 -14.47 1.93
CA ASP A 96 3.59 -14.12 2.78
C ASP A 96 3.55 -12.63 3.09
N ALA A 97 4.71 -12.02 3.33
CA ALA A 97 4.82 -10.57 3.51
C ALA A 97 4.37 -9.81 2.24
N LEU A 98 4.80 -10.27 1.07
CA LEU A 98 4.41 -9.68 -0.21
C LEU A 98 2.89 -9.76 -0.44
N MET A 99 2.26 -10.90 -0.14
CA MET A 99 0.80 -11.04 -0.22
C MET A 99 0.07 -10.07 0.72
N ARG A 100 0.55 -9.91 1.96
CA ARG A 100 0.00 -8.92 2.90
C ARG A 100 0.14 -7.49 2.37
N GLN A 101 1.27 -7.13 1.78
CA GLN A 101 1.46 -5.79 1.18
C GLN A 101 0.56 -5.56 -0.04
N HIS A 102 0.33 -6.60 -0.86
CA HIS A 102 -0.64 -6.51 -1.96
C HIS A 102 -2.05 -6.19 -1.46
N SER A 103 -2.52 -6.90 -0.42
CA SER A 103 -3.82 -6.63 0.20
C SER A 103 -3.88 -5.21 0.79
N ALA A 104 -2.85 -4.79 1.52
CA ALA A 104 -2.77 -3.45 2.09
C ALA A 104 -2.81 -2.35 1.02
N ARG A 105 -2.12 -2.54 -0.10
CA ARG A 105 -2.17 -1.63 -1.25
C ARG A 105 -3.58 -1.56 -1.85
N GLN A 106 -4.23 -2.69 -2.07
CA GLN A 106 -5.59 -2.72 -2.61
C GLN A 106 -6.57 -1.97 -1.70
N GLN A 107 -6.48 -2.17 -0.38
CA GLN A 107 -7.28 -1.44 0.59
C GLN A 107 -7.00 0.07 0.56
N ALA A 108 -5.74 0.48 0.48
CA ALA A 108 -5.38 1.90 0.38
C ALA A 108 -5.89 2.55 -0.91
N GLN A 109 -5.84 1.83 -2.05
CA GLN A 109 -6.42 2.28 -3.32
C GLN A 109 -7.95 2.40 -3.24
N ALA A 110 -8.63 1.46 -2.61
CA ALA A 110 -10.08 1.53 -2.40
C ALA A 110 -10.47 2.73 -1.51
N LYS A 111 -9.70 2.99 -0.44
CA LYS A 111 -9.89 4.18 0.41
C LYS A 111 -9.70 5.47 -0.38
N LEU A 112 -8.68 5.53 -1.24
CA LEU A 112 -8.40 6.68 -2.10
C LEU A 112 -9.57 6.94 -3.07
N ALA A 113 -10.04 5.92 -3.77
CA ALA A 113 -11.17 6.02 -4.69
C ALA A 113 -12.43 6.52 -3.97
N LYS A 114 -12.74 5.96 -2.80
CA LYS A 114 -13.86 6.39 -1.96
C LYS A 114 -13.72 7.84 -1.49
N ALA A 115 -12.51 8.26 -1.10
CA ALA A 115 -12.25 9.63 -0.67
C ALA A 115 -12.44 10.63 -1.83
N SER A 116 -12.03 10.26 -3.05
CA SER A 116 -12.25 11.06 -4.26
C SER A 116 -13.74 11.22 -4.54
N GLN A 117 -14.49 10.11 -4.60
CA GLN A 117 -15.93 10.14 -4.86
C GLN A 117 -16.68 11.00 -3.82
N GLN A 118 -16.30 10.90 -2.54
CA GLN A 118 -16.90 11.72 -1.50
C GLN A 118 -16.58 13.21 -1.64
N LEU A 119 -15.38 13.57 -2.10
CA LEU A 119 -15.03 14.96 -2.35
C LEU A 119 -15.86 15.51 -3.52
N ASP A 120 -15.97 14.76 -4.60
CA ASP A 120 -16.69 15.19 -5.80
C ASP A 120 -18.19 15.37 -5.52
N SER A 121 -18.79 14.47 -4.73
CA SER A 121 -20.17 14.63 -4.26
C SER A 121 -20.37 15.92 -3.44
N VAL A 122 -19.45 16.24 -2.53
CA VAL A 122 -19.56 17.46 -1.72
C VAL A 122 -19.32 18.72 -2.57
N LYS A 123 -18.44 18.67 -3.59
CA LYS A 123 -18.26 19.77 -4.55
C LYS A 123 -19.55 20.06 -5.31
N GLN A 124 -20.22 19.02 -5.83
CA GLN A 124 -21.49 19.17 -6.53
C GLN A 124 -22.57 19.82 -5.64
N LEU A 125 -22.68 19.37 -4.39
CA LEU A 125 -23.60 19.97 -3.42
C LEU A 125 -23.27 21.44 -3.12
N HIS A 126 -21.98 21.77 -3.02
CA HIS A 126 -21.54 23.14 -2.79
C HIS A 126 -21.85 24.07 -3.97
N GLU A 127 -21.65 23.59 -5.20
CA GLU A 127 -22.00 24.33 -6.42
C GLU A 127 -23.51 24.55 -6.52
N GLN A 128 -24.32 23.53 -6.26
CA GLN A 128 -25.78 23.64 -6.24
C GLN A 128 -26.26 24.64 -5.18
N ALA A 129 -25.73 24.55 -3.96
CA ALA A 129 -26.07 25.47 -2.88
C ALA A 129 -25.68 26.92 -3.24
N SER A 130 -24.52 27.12 -3.86
CA SER A 130 -24.07 28.45 -4.29
C SER A 130 -24.98 29.04 -5.37
N ARG A 131 -25.37 28.23 -6.37
CA ARG A 131 -26.33 28.65 -7.41
C ARG A 131 -27.69 28.99 -6.83
N GLN A 132 -28.19 28.20 -5.89
CA GLN A 132 -29.48 28.47 -5.23
C GLN A 132 -29.42 29.75 -4.40
N ASN A 133 -28.29 29.99 -3.72
CA ASN A 133 -28.12 31.19 -2.92
C ASN A 133 -28.07 32.45 -3.80
N ALA A 134 -27.36 32.39 -4.93
CA ALA A 134 -27.31 33.47 -5.94
C ALA A 134 -28.72 33.82 -6.45
N ARG A 135 -29.51 32.82 -6.86
CA ARG A 135 -30.90 33.03 -7.30
C ARG A 135 -31.78 33.66 -6.22
N ARG A 136 -31.61 33.27 -4.95
CA ARG A 136 -32.35 33.87 -3.84
C ARG A 136 -31.93 35.32 -3.58
N THR A 137 -30.65 35.63 -3.77
CA THR A 137 -30.16 37.01 -3.61
C THR A 137 -30.66 37.90 -4.73
N GLU A 138 -30.63 37.42 -5.99
CA GLU A 138 -31.22 38.10 -7.15
C GLU A 138 -32.72 38.36 -6.91
N HIS A 139 -33.48 37.33 -6.53
CA HIS A 139 -34.92 37.49 -6.27
C HIS A 139 -35.22 38.46 -5.11
N SER A 140 -34.43 38.42 -4.03
CA SER A 140 -34.57 39.38 -2.93
C SER A 140 -34.30 40.81 -3.38
N GLN A 141 -33.29 41.01 -4.24
CA GLN A 141 -32.97 42.32 -4.78
C GLN A 141 -34.08 42.85 -5.71
N GLU A 142 -34.68 41.98 -6.53
CA GLU A 142 -35.84 42.33 -7.36
C GLU A 142 -37.03 42.80 -6.51
N LEU A 143 -37.38 42.06 -5.46
CA LEU A 143 -38.44 42.45 -4.52
C LEU A 143 -38.16 43.78 -3.82
N GLU A 144 -36.92 43.99 -3.35
CA GLU A 144 -36.52 45.26 -2.73
C GLU A 144 -36.63 46.44 -3.70
N VAL A 145 -36.32 46.22 -4.99
CA VAL A 145 -36.49 47.23 -6.04
C VAL A 145 -37.97 47.53 -6.23
N GLU A 146 -38.82 46.52 -6.39
CA GLU A 146 -40.27 46.71 -6.55
C GLU A 146 -40.90 47.45 -5.37
N GLU A 147 -40.52 47.12 -4.13
CA GLU A 147 -41.00 47.80 -2.92
C GLU A 147 -40.63 49.30 -2.91
N ARG A 148 -39.40 49.64 -3.30
CA ARG A 148 -38.95 51.03 -3.39
C ARG A 148 -39.69 51.81 -4.48
N HIS A 149 -39.98 51.17 -5.61
CA HIS A 149 -40.74 51.80 -6.70
C HIS A 149 -42.24 51.93 -6.36
N GLY A 150 -42.81 50.98 -5.63
CA GLY A 150 -44.19 51.04 -5.14
C GLY A 150 -44.43 52.11 -4.06
N GLN A 151 -43.42 52.42 -3.25
CA GLN A 151 -43.48 53.48 -2.23
C GLN A 151 -43.23 54.90 -2.78
N GLY A 152 -42.70 55.04 -4.01
CA GLY A 152 -42.50 56.33 -4.69
C GLY A 152 -43.74 56.90 -5.38
N GLY A 153 -44.86 56.15 -5.39
CA GLY A 153 -46.12 56.53 -6.03
C GLY A 153 -47.15 57.11 -5.08
N SER A 154 -46.85 58.25 -4.43
CA SER A 154 -47.89 59.10 -3.86
C SER A 154 -47.54 60.57 -4.09
N PRO A 155 -47.94 61.16 -5.23
CA PRO A 155 -48.03 62.60 -5.36
C PRO A 155 -49.33 63.05 -4.66
N CYS A 156 -49.19 63.91 -3.65
CA CYS A 156 -50.27 64.80 -3.23
C CYS A 156 -50.66 65.73 -4.38
#